data_AF-A0A2N9MZ55-F1
#
_entry.id   AF-A0A2N9MZ55-F1
#
_cell.length_a   1.000
_cell.length_b   1.000
_cell.length_c   1.000
_cell.angle_alpha   90.00
_cell.angle_beta   90.00
_cell.angle_gamma   90.00
#
_symmetry.space_group_name_H-M   'P 1'
#
loop_
_entity.id
_entity.type
_entity.pdbx_description
1 polymer ?
#
loop_
_entity_poly.entity_id
_entity_poly.type
_entity_poly.pdbx_seq_one_letter_code
_entity_poly.pdbx_strand_id
1 'polypeptide(L)'
;MGSFALRLEQPSQVITQSYLRYRYGFSADYWERYPVKVNSVSAAEIQAVAQKYLTAERAQIVAVGDAARIRPALDKLGKVEA
;
A
#
# COMPACT_ATOMS: atom_id res chain seq x y z
N MET A 1 -3.70 -10.67 -9.40
CA MET A 1 -4.44 -9.93 -10.46
C MET A 1 -5.96 -9.98 -10.33
N GLY A 2 -6.57 -10.96 -9.65
CA GLY A 2 -8.02 -11.15 -9.65
C GLY A 2 -8.87 -10.05 -8.97
N SER A 3 -8.32 -9.26 -8.05
CA SER A 3 -9.11 -8.27 -7.28
C SER A 3 -9.38 -6.94 -7.98
N PHE A 4 -8.74 -6.66 -9.12
CA PHE A 4 -9.02 -5.42 -9.88
C PHE A 4 -10.29 -5.56 -10.72
N ALA A 5 -10.43 -6.66 -11.46
CA ALA A 5 -11.64 -6.95 -12.23
C ALA A 5 -12.89 -7.00 -11.33
N LEU A 6 -12.80 -7.69 -10.18
CA LEU A 6 -13.88 -7.77 -9.19
C LEU A 6 -14.32 -6.40 -8.64
N ARG A 7 -13.41 -5.41 -8.60
CA ARG A 7 -13.75 -4.04 -8.18
C ARG A 7 -14.54 -3.28 -9.24
N LEU A 8 -14.53 -3.68 -10.52
CA LEU A 8 -15.28 -2.98 -11.56
C LEU A 8 -16.69 -3.55 -11.77
N GLU A 9 -16.99 -4.71 -11.19
CA GLU A 9 -18.31 -5.36 -11.25
C GLU A 9 -19.31 -4.79 -10.24
N GLN A 10 -18.83 -4.11 -9.19
CA GLN A 10 -19.67 -3.50 -8.16
C GLN A 10 -19.92 -2.00 -8.45
N PRO A 11 -21.17 -1.55 -8.64
CA PRO A 11 -21.47 -0.16 -9.00
C PRO A 11 -20.89 0.90 -8.03
N SER A 12 -20.88 0.60 -6.73
CA SER A 12 -20.29 1.48 -5.69
C SER A 12 -18.79 1.70 -5.87
N GLN A 13 -18.08 0.68 -6.37
CA GLN A 13 -16.66 0.75 -6.63
C GLN A 13 -16.37 1.56 -7.91
N VAL A 14 -17.21 1.46 -8.94
CA VAL A 14 -17.09 2.27 -10.18
C VAL A 14 -17.19 3.77 -9.86
N ILE A 15 -18.12 4.17 -8.98
CA ILE A 15 -18.23 5.56 -8.52
C ILE A 15 -16.95 5.99 -7.79
N THR A 16 -16.44 5.13 -6.90
CA THR A 16 -15.19 5.40 -6.16
C THR A 16 -14.01 5.60 -7.12
N GLN A 17 -13.83 4.71 -8.11
CA GLN A 17 -12.76 4.84 -9.11
C GLN A 17 -12.91 6.11 -9.96
N SER A 18 -14.14 6.50 -10.30
CA SER A 18 -14.44 7.73 -11.04
C SER A 18 -14.12 8.98 -10.24
N TYR A 19 -14.50 8.99 -8.96
CA TYR A 19 -14.15 10.05 -8.02
C TYR A 19 -12.63 10.17 -7.84
N LEU A 20 -11.92 9.06 -7.64
CA LEU A 20 -10.46 9.06 -7.51
C LEU A 20 -9.78 9.61 -8.77
N ARG A 21 -10.25 9.21 -9.96
CA ARG A 21 -9.75 9.72 -11.24
C ARG A 21 -9.88 11.25 -11.31
N TYR A 22 -11.06 11.77 -10.97
CA TYR A 22 -11.30 13.22 -10.95
C TYR A 22 -10.45 13.92 -9.87
N ARG A 23 -10.48 13.41 -8.64
CA ARG A 23 -9.83 14.01 -7.47
C ARG A 23 -8.31 14.13 -7.62
N TYR A 24 -7.67 13.17 -8.27
CA TYR A 24 -6.23 13.14 -8.50
C TYR A 24 -5.83 13.56 -9.92
N GLY A 25 -6.78 13.99 -10.76
CA GLY A 25 -6.51 14.46 -12.12
C GLY A 25 -5.92 13.39 -13.04
N PHE A 26 -6.31 12.12 -12.85
CA PHE A 26 -5.85 11.03 -13.70
C PHE A 26 -6.48 11.08 -15.09
N SER A 27 -5.77 10.53 -16.08
CA SER A 27 -6.25 10.44 -17.45
C SER A 27 -7.53 9.60 -17.56
N ALA A 28 -8.33 9.87 -18.60
CA ALA A 28 -9.62 9.21 -18.78
C ALA A 28 -9.51 7.67 -18.86
N ASP A 29 -8.42 7.20 -19.46
CA ASP A 29 -8.05 5.80 -19.72
C ASP A 29 -7.20 5.16 -18.60
N TYR A 30 -7.03 5.85 -17.46
CA TYR A 30 -6.12 5.41 -16.40
C TYR A 30 -6.41 3.98 -15.93
N TRP A 31 -7.69 3.68 -15.68
CA TRP A 31 -8.12 2.37 -15.19
C TRP A 31 -8.06 1.27 -16.27
N GLU A 32 -8.12 1.63 -17.55
CA GLU A 32 -7.94 0.70 -18.67
C GLU A 32 -6.48 0.28 -18.81
N ARG A 33 -5.55 1.23 -18.65
CA ARG A 33 -4.10 0.99 -18.75
C ARG A 33 -3.49 0.45 -17.46
N TYR A 34 -4.19 0.57 -16.33
CA TYR A 34 -3.67 0.19 -15.01
C TYR A 34 -3.17 -1.28 -14.95
N PRO A 35 -3.91 -2.30 -15.44
CA PRO A 35 -3.42 -3.67 -15.42
C PRO A 35 -2.12 -3.87 -16.22
N VAL A 36 -2.02 -3.25 -17.40
CA VAL A 36 -0.81 -3.31 -18.24
C VAL A 36 0.37 -2.70 -17.51
N LYS A 37 0.19 -1.51 -16.91
CA LYS A 37 1.23 -0.82 -16.13
C LYS A 37 1.71 -1.63 -14.94
N VAL A 38 0.80 -2.28 -14.21
CA VAL A 38 1.17 -3.14 -13.06
C VAL A 38 1.92 -4.38 -13.54
N ASN A 39 1.50 -4.99 -14.65
CA ASN A 39 2.14 -6.18 -15.20
C ASN A 39 3.50 -5.92 -15.87
N SER A 40 3.76 -4.69 -16.31
CA SER A 40 5.04 -4.34 -16.91
C SER A 40 6.15 -4.13 -15.88
N VAL A 41 5.83 -4.08 -14.58
CA VAL A 41 6.85 -3.87 -13.53
C VAL A 41 7.73 -5.12 -13.42
N SER A 42 9.04 -4.92 -13.59
CA SER A 42 10.04 -5.99 -13.53
C SER A 42 10.45 -6.32 -12.09
N ALA A 43 10.98 -7.53 -11.89
CA ALA A 43 11.55 -7.94 -10.60
C ALA A 43 12.70 -7.04 -10.13
N ALA A 44 13.51 -6.52 -11.06
CA ALA A 44 14.62 -5.62 -10.76
C ALA A 44 14.11 -4.27 -10.23
N GLU A 45 13.06 -3.71 -10.85
CA GLU A 45 12.43 -2.48 -10.37
C GLU A 45 11.77 -2.67 -9.00
N ILE A 46 11.12 -3.81 -8.78
CA ILE A 46 10.55 -4.17 -7.46
C ILE A 46 11.66 -4.18 -6.41
N GLN A 47 12.78 -4.86 -6.68
CA GLN A 47 13.90 -4.95 -5.76
C GLN A 47 14.51 -3.58 -5.46
N ALA A 48 14.71 -2.74 -6.48
CA ALA A 48 15.27 -1.40 -6.31
C ALA A 48 14.36 -0.50 -5.47
N VAL A 49 13.05 -0.54 -5.69
CA VAL A 49 12.06 0.23 -4.92
C VAL A 49 11.98 -0.29 -3.48
N ALA A 50 12.02 -1.61 -3.28
CA ALA A 50 12.04 -2.22 -1.95
C ALA A 50 13.25 -1.75 -1.15
N GLN A 51 14.45 -1.79 -1.73
CA GLN A 51 15.67 -1.28 -1.07
C GLN A 51 15.59 0.21 -0.75
N LYS A 52 14.91 1.01 -1.58
CA LYS A 52 14.78 2.46 -1.38
C LYS A 52 13.82 2.83 -0.25
N TYR A 53 12.72 2.10 -0.07
CA TYR A 53 11.63 2.51 0.82
C TYR A 53 11.37 1.57 2.00
N LEU A 54 11.72 0.27 1.91
CA LEU A 54 11.54 -0.71 2.98
C LEU A 54 12.79 -0.80 3.86
N THR A 55 13.18 0.33 4.44
CA THR A 55 14.35 0.47 5.31
C THR A 55 13.93 0.38 6.78
N ALA A 56 14.69 -0.32 7.63
CA ALA A 56 14.38 -0.47 9.05
C ALA A 56 14.29 0.87 9.78
N GLU A 57 15.07 1.85 9.36
CA GLU A 57 15.12 3.21 9.92
C GLU A 57 13.83 4.00 9.70
N ARG A 58 13.02 3.61 8.71
CA ARG A 58 11.72 4.22 8.39
C ARG A 58 10.54 3.33 8.76
N ALA A 59 10.81 2.16 9.34
CA ALA A 59 9.76 1.24 9.74
C ALA A 59 9.15 1.69 11.07
N GLN A 60 7.82 1.73 11.12
CA GLN A 60 7.08 1.96 12.35
C GLN A 60 6.40 0.65 12.77
N ILE A 61 6.63 0.23 14.00
CA ILE A 61 6.03 -0.97 14.58
C ILE A 61 4.96 -0.51 15.58
N VAL A 62 3.72 -0.90 15.32
CA VAL A 62 2.57 -0.60 16.20
C VAL A 62 2.04 -1.90 16.77
N ALA A 63 2.08 -2.04 18.10
CA ALA A 63 1.51 -3.17 18.81
C ALA A 63 0.33 -2.70 19.67
N VAL A 64 -0.76 -3.48 19.66
CA VAL A 64 -1.99 -3.14 20.38
C VAL A 64 -2.29 -4.22 21.42
N GLY A 65 -2.43 -3.83 22.69
CA GLY A 65 -2.73 -4.74 23.80
C GLY A 65 -2.28 -4.18 25.15
N ASP A 66 -2.06 -5.06 26.13
CA ASP A 66 -1.56 -4.68 27.45
C ASP A 66 -0.11 -4.17 27.37
N ALA A 67 0.06 -2.85 27.52
CA ALA A 67 1.34 -2.18 27.42
C ALA A 67 2.39 -2.75 28.39
N ALA A 68 2.00 -3.14 29.61
CA ALA A 68 2.93 -3.68 30.61
C ALA A 68 3.54 -5.02 30.14
N ARG A 69 2.80 -5.80 29.36
CA ARG A 69 3.24 -7.10 28.83
C ARG A 69 4.03 -6.97 27.53
N ILE A 70 3.71 -5.96 26.72
CA ILE A 70 4.25 -5.82 25.36
C ILE A 70 5.54 -4.99 25.34
N ARG A 71 5.64 -3.97 26.21
CA ARG A 71 6.79 -3.04 26.24
C ARG A 71 8.15 -3.73 26.37
N PRO A 72 8.35 -4.76 27.23
CA PRO A 72 9.65 -5.43 27.33
C PRO A 72 10.13 -6.10 26.03
N ALA A 73 9.20 -6.49 25.15
CA ALA A 73 9.56 -7.05 23.84
C ALA A 73 9.89 -5.95 22.82
N LEU A 74 9.16 -4.82 22.87
CA LEU A 74 9.37 -3.70 21.95
C LEU A 74 10.61 -2.87 22.25
N ASP A 75 11.01 -2.75 23.53
CA ASP A 75 12.23 -2.04 23.92
C ASP A 75 13.49 -2.65 23.27
N LYS A 76 13.43 -3.94 22.87
CA LYS A 76 14.51 -4.61 22.12
C LYS A 76 14.61 -4.16 20.67
N LEU A 77 13.54 -3.61 20.12
CA LEU A 77 13.42 -3.20 18.71
C LEU A 77 13.68 -1.71 18.52
N GLY A 78 13.55 -0.90 19.57
CA GLY A 78 13.83 0.52 19.54
C GLY A 78 13.14 1.29 20.65
N LYS A 79 13.24 2.62 20.60
CA LYS A 79 12.55 3.51 21.53
C LYS A 79 11.03 3.39 21.34
N VAL A 80 10.32 3.04 22.40
CA VAL A 80 8.85 2.97 22.40
C VAL A 80 8.26 4.33 22.80
N GLU A 81 7.43 4.89 21.93
CA GLU A 81 6.62 6.08 22.22
C GLU A 81 5.24 5.65 22.75
N ALA A 82 4.74 6.36 23.76
CA ALA A 82 3.50 6.05 24.47
C ALA A 82 2.46 7.14 24.25
#